data_AF-A0A4Q3DTG1-F1
#
_entry.id   AF-A0A4Q3DTG1-F1
#
_cell.length_a   1.000
_cell.length_b   1.000
_cell.length_c   1.000
_cell.angle_alpha   90.00
_cell.angle_beta   90.00
_cell.angle_gamma   90.00
#
_symmetry.space_group_name_H-M   'P 1'
#
loop_
_entity.id
_entity.type
_entity.pdbx_description
1 polymer ?
#
loop_
_entity_poly.entity_id
_entity_poly.type
_entity_poly.pdbx_seq_one_letter_code
_entity_poly.pdbx_strand_id
1 'polypeptide(L)'
;MMMRAMLLALALMFAALPAMAADRTYTNNADVRYKGMAALVARMGETRPVARLLFTPDKIIATMQADSGRDFAEWTAHRTDLLVANIHSVTGPRRVSAFDLVGDVSGAYFRLSEADLASFERVVRAAIDYAKLESEPVVSSVELSRPVSILPEPAYGGPRWTVMLETADERAMAYVTLAGVVFGGDLSDTKRAEATSFLTGDEWPMAEAQAALGAAIGGAGVHEVRIYEGYVFVTANHPTDSGLARDYSWNLEGVRHGLIDTPNLLTLGMGNRAAFQWSDVDLTALPVIRAAAREAFGAADATLLAIGASKPLDRASGELRVLWEVEFRQANGDEGEVWLDTTGLVVEVKLPESRLPPVGPWLAPETVIDTISRISETFGPDAKLSELLISDTQGSMDIEDPQRPGQLAQFLVDAREITRFGSASYFASLEPGNVFTPGDLAGLSVEQLADMVRRTEERLKMPRGAVFRFTFSRHALIMDPSDNRLMVEIRYGQANGSGDAGWMTFLLDGTQTDELVP
;
A
#
# COMPACT_ATOMS: atom_id res chain seq x y z
N MET A 1 -4.52 -65.41 33.05
CA MET A 1 -3.61 -64.70 32.12
C MET A 1 -4.21 -64.55 30.72
N MET A 2 -4.82 -65.62 30.15
CA MET A 2 -5.43 -65.62 28.80
C MET A 2 -6.56 -64.59 28.59
N MET A 3 -7.40 -64.35 29.60
CA MET A 3 -8.53 -63.40 29.50
C MET A 3 -8.09 -61.92 29.48
N ARG A 4 -6.95 -61.57 30.11
CA ARG A 4 -6.38 -60.22 30.04
C ARG A 4 -5.73 -59.96 28.68
N ALA A 5 -5.10 -60.95 28.05
CA ALA A 5 -4.55 -60.83 26.71
C ALA A 5 -5.65 -60.67 25.64
N MET A 6 -6.78 -61.36 25.81
CA MET A 6 -7.92 -61.27 24.89
C MET A 6 -8.67 -59.92 25.01
N LEU A 7 -8.82 -59.38 26.22
CA LEU A 7 -9.38 -58.03 26.44
C LEU A 7 -8.44 -56.92 25.93
N LEU A 8 -7.12 -57.09 26.03
CA LEU A 8 -6.15 -56.14 25.48
C LEU A 8 -6.16 -56.16 23.94
N ALA A 9 -6.25 -57.35 23.32
CA ALA A 9 -6.36 -57.51 21.88
C ALA A 9 -7.68 -56.97 21.32
N LEU A 10 -8.78 -57.13 22.06
CA LEU A 10 -10.08 -56.55 21.69
C LEU A 10 -10.06 -55.02 21.83
N ALA A 11 -9.47 -54.48 22.89
CA ALA A 11 -9.31 -53.03 23.06
C ALA A 11 -8.38 -52.39 22.00
N LEU A 12 -7.31 -53.08 21.59
CA LEU A 12 -6.44 -52.67 20.48
C LEU A 12 -7.16 -52.75 19.12
N MET A 13 -8.03 -53.75 18.90
CA MET A 13 -8.87 -53.79 17.69
C MET A 13 -9.88 -52.64 17.65
N PHE A 14 -10.50 -52.29 18.79
CA PHE A 14 -11.44 -51.16 18.84
C PHE A 14 -10.77 -49.79 18.69
N ALA A 15 -9.50 -49.64 19.12
CA ALA A 15 -8.73 -48.41 18.92
C ALA A 15 -8.20 -48.22 17.48
N ALA A 16 -8.05 -49.31 16.70
CA ALA A 16 -7.57 -49.27 15.32
C ALA A 16 -8.68 -49.02 14.27
N LEU A 17 -9.94 -49.30 14.61
CA LEU A 17 -11.10 -49.08 13.74
C LEU A 17 -11.28 -47.63 13.24
N PRO A 18 -11.14 -46.57 14.07
CA PRO A 18 -11.29 -45.19 13.60
C PRO A 18 -10.15 -44.76 12.65
N ALA A 19 -8.90 -45.20 12.89
CA ALA A 19 -7.78 -44.93 11.99
C ALA A 19 -7.96 -45.62 10.62
N MET A 20 -8.46 -46.85 10.59
CA MET A 20 -8.77 -47.56 9.34
C MET A 20 -9.98 -46.99 8.58
N ALA A 21 -10.89 -46.26 9.25
CA ALA A 21 -12.02 -45.60 8.61
C ALA A 21 -11.63 -44.25 7.96
N ALA A 22 -10.71 -43.50 8.57
CA ALA A 22 -10.18 -42.25 8.02
C ALA A 22 -9.36 -42.45 6.73
N ASP A 23 -8.71 -43.61 6.60
CA ASP A 23 -7.91 -44.02 5.43
C ASP A 23 -8.75 -44.52 4.23
N ARG A 24 -10.08 -44.56 4.34
CA ARG A 24 -10.96 -45.16 3.32
C ARG A 24 -11.87 -44.16 2.60
N THR A 25 -11.65 -42.86 2.75
CA THR A 25 -12.49 -41.82 2.15
C THR A 25 -12.16 -41.57 0.68
N TYR A 26 -13.05 -40.90 -0.07
CA TYR A 26 -12.73 -40.48 -1.44
C TYR A 26 -11.65 -39.39 -1.51
N THR A 27 -11.45 -38.63 -0.43
CA THR A 27 -10.45 -37.57 -0.35
C THR A 27 -9.06 -38.08 0.06
N ASN A 28 -8.98 -39.20 0.79
CA ASN A 28 -7.71 -39.73 1.31
C ASN A 28 -7.24 -41.03 0.64
N ASN A 29 -8.09 -41.72 -0.14
CA ASN A 29 -7.75 -43.03 -0.71
C ASN A 29 -7.97 -43.09 -2.23
N ALA A 30 -6.87 -43.24 -2.98
CA ALA A 30 -6.87 -43.31 -4.44
C ALA A 30 -7.72 -44.46 -4.99
N ASP A 31 -7.62 -45.66 -4.40
CA ASP A 31 -8.37 -46.84 -4.89
C ASP A 31 -9.88 -46.67 -4.68
N VAL A 32 -10.27 -46.12 -3.53
CA VAL A 32 -11.69 -45.84 -3.24
C VAL A 32 -12.22 -44.78 -4.19
N ARG A 33 -11.45 -43.70 -4.40
CA ARG A 33 -11.80 -42.63 -5.35
C ARG A 33 -11.93 -43.15 -6.78
N TYR A 34 -11.00 -43.98 -7.23
CA TYR A 34 -11.04 -44.60 -8.55
C TYR A 34 -12.30 -45.47 -8.73
N LYS A 35 -12.62 -46.33 -7.75
CA LYS A 35 -13.84 -47.16 -7.80
C LYS A 35 -15.12 -46.33 -7.80
N GLY A 36 -15.19 -45.28 -6.98
CA GLY A 36 -16.32 -44.36 -6.96
C GLY A 36 -16.51 -43.64 -8.29
N MET A 37 -15.41 -43.13 -8.87
CA MET A 37 -15.43 -42.46 -10.17
C MET A 37 -15.82 -43.44 -11.29
N ALA A 38 -15.29 -44.66 -11.30
CA ALA A 38 -15.66 -45.68 -12.27
C ALA A 38 -17.16 -46.01 -12.21
N ALA A 39 -17.72 -46.16 -11.00
CA ALA A 39 -19.15 -46.39 -10.82
C ALA A 39 -19.99 -45.20 -11.34
N LEU A 40 -19.53 -43.97 -11.09
CA LEU A 40 -20.18 -42.75 -11.54
C LEU A 40 -20.14 -42.63 -13.08
N VAL A 41 -18.97 -42.82 -13.68
CA VAL A 41 -18.77 -42.80 -15.15
C VAL A 41 -19.60 -43.86 -15.85
N ALA A 42 -19.72 -45.07 -15.28
CA ALA A 42 -20.57 -46.13 -15.82
C ALA A 42 -22.06 -45.75 -15.92
N ARG A 43 -22.53 -44.80 -15.10
CA ARG A 43 -23.91 -44.28 -15.16
C ARG A 43 -24.04 -43.04 -16.05
N MET A 44 -23.03 -42.17 -16.04
CA MET A 44 -23.05 -40.89 -16.75
C MET A 44 -22.67 -41.00 -18.24
N GLY A 45 -21.82 -41.97 -18.59
CA GLY A 45 -21.16 -42.07 -19.89
C GLY A 45 -19.87 -41.22 -19.96
N GLU A 46 -18.82 -41.79 -20.56
CA GLU A 46 -17.46 -41.21 -20.59
C GLU A 46 -17.31 -39.91 -21.39
N THR A 47 -18.18 -39.69 -22.38
CA THR A 47 -18.01 -38.60 -23.36
C THR A 47 -18.80 -37.34 -23.01
N ARG A 48 -19.61 -37.36 -21.94
CA ARG A 48 -20.47 -36.23 -21.60
C ARG A 48 -19.66 -35.09 -20.95
N PRO A 49 -19.87 -33.83 -21.35
CA PRO A 49 -19.21 -32.69 -20.71
C PRO A 49 -19.60 -32.54 -19.23
N VAL A 50 -18.60 -32.23 -18.40
CA VAL A 50 -18.73 -32.05 -16.95
C VAL A 50 -18.48 -30.60 -16.60
N ALA A 51 -19.32 -29.99 -15.79
CA ALA A 51 -19.15 -28.63 -15.30
C ALA A 51 -18.41 -28.58 -13.95
N ARG A 52 -18.57 -29.63 -13.13
CA ARG A 52 -17.99 -29.70 -11.78
C ARG A 52 -17.81 -31.14 -11.34
N LEU A 53 -16.68 -31.44 -10.71
CA LEU A 53 -16.47 -32.62 -9.88
C LEU A 53 -16.20 -32.18 -8.45
N LEU A 54 -17.00 -32.62 -7.49
CA LEU A 54 -16.77 -32.38 -6.07
C LEU A 54 -16.56 -33.72 -5.36
N PHE A 55 -15.41 -33.85 -4.71
CA PHE A 55 -15.06 -34.97 -3.85
C PHE A 55 -15.20 -34.52 -2.40
N THR A 56 -16.00 -35.23 -1.61
CA THR A 56 -16.04 -35.14 -0.15
C THR A 56 -15.69 -36.52 0.43
N PRO A 57 -15.44 -36.66 1.74
CA PRO A 57 -15.05 -37.95 2.31
C PRO A 57 -15.95 -39.14 1.91
N ASP A 58 -17.25 -38.90 1.79
CA ASP A 58 -18.26 -39.95 1.57
C ASP A 58 -18.91 -39.93 0.19
N LYS A 59 -18.74 -38.85 -0.59
CA LYS A 59 -19.44 -38.65 -1.85
C LYS A 59 -18.55 -38.11 -2.96
N ILE A 60 -18.84 -38.53 -4.19
CA ILE A 60 -18.37 -37.85 -5.40
C ILE A 60 -19.61 -37.31 -6.11
N ILE A 61 -19.65 -36.00 -6.34
CA ILE A 61 -20.74 -35.31 -7.03
C ILE A 61 -20.21 -34.82 -8.38
N ALA A 62 -20.85 -35.23 -9.45
CA ALA A 62 -20.58 -34.73 -10.80
C ALA A 62 -21.77 -33.92 -11.29
N THR A 63 -21.52 -32.67 -11.64
CA THR A 63 -22.49 -31.78 -12.29
C THR A 63 -22.18 -31.73 -13.77
N MET A 64 -23.14 -32.08 -14.62
CA MET A 64 -22.97 -32.25 -16.05
C MET A 64 -24.02 -31.47 -16.84
N GLN A 65 -23.86 -31.42 -18.16
CA GLN A 65 -24.92 -30.94 -19.04
C GLN A 65 -26.19 -31.79 -18.90
N ALA A 66 -27.35 -31.16 -18.69
CA ALA A 66 -28.63 -31.87 -18.73
C ALA A 66 -29.00 -32.28 -20.17
N ASP A 67 -29.84 -33.32 -20.31
CA ASP A 67 -30.25 -33.82 -21.64
C ASP A 67 -31.07 -32.78 -22.45
N SER A 68 -31.66 -31.78 -21.79
CA SER A 68 -32.37 -30.67 -22.43
C SER A 68 -32.40 -29.43 -21.54
N GLY A 69 -32.32 -28.24 -22.15
CA GLY A 69 -32.41 -26.95 -21.45
C GLY A 69 -31.04 -26.37 -21.07
N ARG A 70 -31.07 -25.31 -20.24
CA ARG A 70 -29.87 -24.62 -19.73
C ARG A 70 -29.38 -25.15 -18.39
N ASP A 71 -30.10 -26.10 -17.80
CA ASP A 71 -29.81 -26.63 -16.48
C ASP A 71 -28.72 -27.70 -16.51
N PHE A 72 -28.25 -28.05 -15.33
CA PHE A 72 -27.32 -29.13 -15.10
C PHE A 72 -28.02 -30.41 -14.62
N ALA A 73 -27.40 -31.55 -14.90
CA ALA A 73 -27.74 -32.84 -14.35
C ALA A 73 -26.66 -33.25 -13.33
N GLU A 74 -27.07 -33.45 -12.08
CA GLU A 74 -26.20 -33.87 -11.00
C GLU A 74 -26.33 -35.38 -10.74
N TRP A 75 -25.19 -36.04 -10.68
CA TRP A 75 -25.05 -37.44 -10.27
C TRP A 75 -24.19 -37.53 -9.02
N THR A 76 -24.53 -38.44 -8.12
CA THR A 76 -23.78 -38.63 -6.86
C THR A 76 -23.43 -40.09 -6.68
N ALA A 77 -22.14 -40.39 -6.52
CA ALA A 77 -21.66 -41.66 -6.02
C ALA A 77 -21.52 -41.57 -4.50
N HIS A 78 -22.25 -42.42 -3.77
CA HIS A 78 -22.15 -42.55 -2.31
C HIS A 78 -21.29 -43.76 -1.96
N ARG A 79 -20.40 -43.57 -0.99
CA ARG A 79 -19.64 -44.65 -0.37
C ARG A 79 -20.42 -45.21 0.81
N THR A 80 -20.43 -46.53 0.95
CA THR A 80 -20.88 -47.21 2.16
C THR A 80 -19.84 -48.24 2.55
N ASP A 81 -19.27 -48.09 3.75
CA ASP A 81 -18.27 -49.01 4.27
C ASP A 81 -18.99 -50.18 4.96
N LEU A 82 -18.72 -51.41 4.50
CA LEU A 82 -19.25 -52.64 5.07
C LEU A 82 -18.07 -53.53 5.52
N LEU A 83 -17.72 -53.44 6.81
CA LEU A 83 -16.58 -54.13 7.43
C LEU A 83 -15.24 -53.85 6.71
N VAL A 84 -14.85 -54.71 5.77
CA VAL A 84 -13.58 -54.66 5.04
C VAL A 84 -13.73 -54.25 3.58
N ALA A 85 -14.97 -54.08 3.10
CA ALA A 85 -15.26 -53.73 1.72
C ALA A 85 -15.97 -52.37 1.63
N ASN A 86 -15.70 -51.63 0.55
CA ASN A 86 -16.37 -50.38 0.24
C ASN A 86 -17.33 -50.63 -0.93
N ILE A 87 -18.60 -50.29 -0.74
CA ILE A 87 -19.64 -50.38 -1.77
C ILE A 87 -19.93 -48.98 -2.28
N HIS A 88 -20.03 -48.85 -3.60
CA HIS A 88 -20.32 -47.58 -4.27
C HIS A 88 -21.70 -47.66 -4.91
N SER A 89 -22.61 -46.78 -4.49
CA SER A 89 -23.94 -46.65 -5.09
C SER A 89 -24.06 -45.30 -5.79
N VAL A 90 -24.78 -45.23 -6.92
CA VAL A 90 -24.93 -44.01 -7.70
C VAL A 90 -26.39 -43.61 -7.79
N THR A 91 -26.68 -42.35 -7.49
CA THR A 91 -28.02 -41.73 -7.58
C THR A 91 -28.01 -40.57 -8.58
N GLY A 92 -29.10 -40.39 -9.31
CA GLY A 92 -29.25 -39.31 -10.30
C GLY A 92 -30.00 -39.75 -11.57
N PRO A 93 -30.17 -38.85 -12.56
CA PRO A 93 -29.78 -37.44 -12.50
C PRO A 93 -30.77 -36.61 -11.66
N ARG A 94 -30.26 -35.66 -10.87
CA ARG A 94 -31.05 -34.60 -10.24
C ARG A 94 -30.86 -33.31 -11.03
N ARG A 95 -31.97 -32.62 -11.36
CA ARG A 95 -31.90 -31.32 -12.05
C ARG A 95 -31.34 -30.26 -11.09
N VAL A 96 -30.36 -29.49 -11.55
CA VAL A 96 -29.76 -28.35 -10.83
C VAL A 96 -29.80 -27.14 -11.74
N SER A 97 -30.43 -26.06 -11.29
CA SER A 97 -30.55 -24.84 -12.09
C SER A 97 -29.19 -24.22 -12.35
N ALA A 98 -28.96 -23.76 -13.58
CA ALA A 98 -27.78 -22.95 -13.86
C ALA A 98 -27.88 -21.59 -13.17
N PHE A 99 -26.74 -21.05 -12.74
CA PHE A 99 -26.67 -19.67 -12.29
C PHE A 99 -26.71 -18.74 -13.49
N ASP A 100 -27.65 -17.80 -13.51
CA ASP A 100 -27.86 -16.83 -14.61
C ASP A 100 -26.76 -15.74 -14.71
N LEU A 101 -25.63 -15.91 -14.02
CA LEU A 101 -24.56 -14.92 -14.01
C LEU A 101 -23.82 -14.85 -15.36
N VAL A 102 -23.69 -15.98 -16.07
CA VAL A 102 -22.99 -16.09 -17.36
C VAL A 102 -23.98 -16.52 -18.45
N GLY A 103 -24.09 -15.71 -19.51
CA GLY A 103 -25.06 -15.94 -20.58
C GLY A 103 -24.83 -17.21 -21.41
N ASP A 104 -23.58 -17.70 -21.45
CA ASP A 104 -23.17 -18.93 -22.12
C ASP A 104 -22.71 -19.99 -21.12
N VAL A 105 -23.60 -20.93 -20.81
CA VAL A 105 -23.34 -22.06 -19.91
C VAL A 105 -22.36 -23.08 -20.53
N SER A 106 -22.13 -23.03 -21.85
CA SER A 106 -21.20 -23.97 -22.51
C SER A 106 -19.76 -23.81 -22.04
N GLY A 107 -19.37 -22.58 -21.66
CA GLY A 107 -18.08 -22.26 -21.09
C GLY A 107 -17.81 -22.90 -19.72
N ALA A 108 -18.85 -23.39 -19.03
CA ALA A 108 -18.70 -24.07 -17.74
C ALA A 108 -18.08 -25.47 -17.87
N TYR A 109 -18.23 -26.09 -19.05
CA TYR A 109 -17.92 -27.50 -19.23
C TYR A 109 -16.44 -27.77 -19.53
N PHE A 110 -15.99 -28.95 -19.15
CA PHE A 110 -14.71 -29.55 -19.52
C PHE A 110 -14.91 -31.06 -19.74
N ARG A 111 -13.98 -31.71 -20.44
CA ARG A 111 -14.01 -33.17 -20.59
C ARG A 111 -13.38 -33.83 -19.36
N LEU A 112 -13.88 -34.98 -18.94
CA LEU A 112 -13.25 -35.77 -17.86
C LEU A 112 -11.79 -36.13 -18.18
N SER A 113 -11.41 -36.26 -19.45
CA SER A 113 -10.02 -36.47 -19.87
C SER A 113 -9.10 -35.27 -19.63
N GLU A 114 -9.66 -34.05 -19.50
CA GLU A 114 -8.92 -32.84 -19.13
C GLU A 114 -8.66 -32.76 -17.62
N ALA A 115 -9.50 -33.44 -16.83
CA ALA A 115 -9.30 -33.63 -15.41
C ALA A 115 -8.26 -34.75 -15.21
N ASP A 116 -6.97 -34.41 -15.13
CA ASP A 116 -5.93 -35.35 -14.73
C ASP A 116 -6.19 -35.83 -13.28
N LEU A 117 -7.07 -36.83 -13.10
CA LEU A 117 -7.43 -37.34 -11.78
C LEU A 117 -6.24 -38.00 -11.07
N ALA A 118 -5.15 -38.31 -11.79
CA ALA A 118 -3.91 -38.77 -11.20
C ALA A 118 -3.11 -37.62 -10.54
N SER A 119 -3.47 -36.36 -10.80
CA SER A 119 -2.89 -35.20 -10.11
C SER A 119 -3.49 -34.97 -8.71
N PHE A 120 -4.55 -35.68 -8.34
CA PHE A 120 -5.34 -35.41 -7.13
C PHE A 120 -4.48 -35.36 -5.85
N GLU A 121 -3.65 -36.37 -5.62
CA GLU A 121 -2.77 -36.46 -4.45
C GLU A 121 -1.72 -35.34 -4.44
N ARG A 122 -1.22 -34.97 -5.62
CA ARG A 122 -0.25 -33.87 -5.77
C ARG A 122 -0.91 -32.54 -5.43
N VAL A 123 -2.14 -32.33 -5.90
CA VAL A 123 -2.96 -31.14 -5.63
C VAL A 123 -3.28 -31.02 -4.15
N VAL A 124 -3.72 -32.09 -3.51
CA VAL A 124 -4.00 -32.12 -2.06
C VAL A 124 -2.75 -31.82 -1.26
N ARG A 125 -1.61 -32.46 -1.59
CA ARG A 125 -0.35 -32.19 -0.90
C ARG A 125 0.09 -30.73 -1.03
N ALA A 126 0.04 -30.19 -2.25
CA ALA A 126 0.39 -28.79 -2.49
C ALA A 126 -0.50 -27.82 -1.70
N ALA A 127 -1.80 -28.12 -1.57
CA ALA A 127 -2.73 -27.34 -0.75
C ALA A 127 -2.39 -27.40 0.75
N ILE A 128 -2.06 -28.58 1.28
CA ILE A 128 -1.64 -28.76 2.68
C ILE A 128 -0.34 -27.99 2.96
N ASP A 129 0.65 -28.13 2.08
CA ASP A 129 1.94 -27.45 2.18
C ASP A 129 1.79 -25.92 2.12
N TYR A 130 0.82 -25.42 1.36
CA TYR A 130 0.48 -24.00 1.27
C TYR A 130 -0.21 -23.47 2.53
N ALA A 131 -1.23 -24.19 3.01
CA ALA A 131 -2.06 -23.73 4.13
C ALA A 131 -1.28 -23.66 5.45
N LYS A 132 -0.35 -24.60 5.69
CA LYS A 132 0.48 -24.66 6.91
C LYS A 132 -0.35 -24.52 8.21
N LEU A 133 -1.46 -25.24 8.30
CA LEU A 133 -2.27 -25.30 9.52
C LEU A 133 -1.44 -25.89 10.68
N GLU A 134 -1.70 -25.48 11.91
CA GLU A 134 -0.91 -25.91 13.08
C GLU A 134 -1.03 -27.42 13.35
N SER A 135 -2.19 -27.98 13.00
CA SER A 135 -2.50 -29.40 13.13
C SER A 135 -2.69 -30.04 11.77
N GLU A 136 -2.51 -31.37 11.71
CA GLU A 136 -2.73 -32.13 10.50
C GLU A 136 -4.19 -31.95 10.00
N PRO A 137 -4.40 -31.42 8.78
CA PRO A 137 -5.74 -31.13 8.29
C PRO A 137 -6.46 -32.37 7.80
N VAL A 138 -7.78 -32.36 7.93
CA VAL A 138 -8.66 -33.23 7.15
C VAL A 138 -9.03 -32.51 5.86
N VAL A 139 -8.94 -33.22 4.73
CA VAL A 139 -9.42 -32.73 3.44
C VAL A 139 -10.95 -32.87 3.40
N SER A 140 -11.66 -31.78 3.70
CA SER A 140 -13.13 -31.78 3.78
C SER A 140 -13.77 -31.80 2.39
N SER A 141 -13.12 -31.16 1.40
CA SER A 141 -13.50 -31.31 0.00
C SER A 141 -12.39 -30.99 -0.99
N VAL A 142 -12.49 -31.58 -2.18
CA VAL A 142 -11.68 -31.25 -3.35
C VAL A 142 -12.62 -31.05 -4.52
N GLU A 143 -12.59 -29.88 -5.14
CA GLU A 143 -13.46 -29.54 -6.26
C GLU A 143 -12.63 -29.25 -7.50
N LEU A 144 -13.03 -29.78 -8.66
CA LEU A 144 -12.58 -29.34 -9.98
C LEU A 144 -13.72 -28.65 -10.70
N SER A 145 -13.55 -27.37 -11.00
CA SER A 145 -14.53 -26.56 -11.74
C SER A 145 -13.85 -25.43 -12.50
N ARG A 146 -14.61 -24.78 -13.40
CA ARG A 146 -14.22 -23.50 -14.01
C ARG A 146 -14.82 -22.37 -13.18
N PRO A 147 -14.02 -21.50 -12.54
CA PRO A 147 -14.54 -20.40 -11.75
C PRO A 147 -15.18 -19.36 -12.67
N VAL A 148 -16.16 -18.62 -12.14
CA VAL A 148 -16.75 -17.47 -12.84
C VAL A 148 -15.95 -16.22 -12.47
N SER A 149 -15.37 -15.55 -13.47
CA SER A 149 -14.92 -14.17 -13.35
C SER A 149 -16.11 -13.25 -13.62
N ILE A 150 -16.30 -12.18 -12.84
CA ILE A 150 -17.43 -11.25 -12.99
C ILE A 150 -17.05 -10.04 -13.85
N LEU A 151 -15.76 -9.71 -13.92
CA LEU A 151 -15.25 -8.52 -14.60
C LEU A 151 -14.25 -8.90 -15.71
N PRO A 152 -14.16 -8.11 -16.80
CA PRO A 152 -15.02 -6.96 -17.14
C PRO A 152 -16.46 -7.37 -17.52
N GLU A 153 -16.66 -8.61 -17.95
CA GLU A 153 -17.97 -9.25 -18.15
C GLU A 153 -17.95 -10.66 -17.54
N PRO A 154 -19.09 -11.18 -17.07
CA PRO A 154 -19.16 -12.52 -16.51
C PRO A 154 -18.74 -13.61 -17.51
N ALA A 155 -17.67 -14.34 -17.21
CA ALA A 155 -17.16 -15.42 -18.04
C ALA A 155 -16.55 -16.55 -17.21
N TYR A 156 -16.57 -17.78 -17.76
CA TYR A 156 -15.89 -18.91 -17.15
C TYR A 156 -14.39 -18.88 -17.42
N GLY A 157 -13.59 -19.08 -16.38
CA GLY A 157 -12.14 -19.20 -16.46
C GLY A 157 -11.66 -20.58 -16.91
N GLY A 158 -10.35 -20.80 -16.79
CA GLY A 158 -9.72 -22.11 -16.94
C GLY A 158 -10.11 -23.06 -15.80
N PRO A 159 -10.10 -24.38 -16.02
CA PRO A 159 -10.36 -25.37 -14.98
C PRO A 159 -9.29 -25.28 -13.87
N ARG A 160 -9.72 -25.34 -12.61
CA ARG A 160 -8.83 -25.36 -11.45
C ARG A 160 -9.37 -26.28 -10.36
N TRP A 161 -8.45 -26.74 -9.53
CA TRP A 161 -8.79 -27.41 -8.28
C TRP A 161 -8.98 -26.39 -7.15
N THR A 162 -9.99 -26.62 -6.32
CA THR A 162 -10.21 -25.93 -5.06
C THR A 162 -10.19 -26.98 -3.96
N VAL A 163 -9.26 -26.87 -3.02
CA VAL A 163 -9.09 -27.82 -1.91
C VAL A 163 -9.49 -27.12 -0.62
N MET A 164 -10.43 -27.71 0.13
CA MET A 164 -10.83 -27.24 1.46
C MET A 164 -10.18 -28.13 2.53
N LEU A 165 -9.50 -27.48 3.46
CA LEU A 165 -8.77 -28.08 4.56
C LEU A 165 -9.36 -27.59 5.87
N GLU A 166 -9.59 -28.51 6.80
CA GLU A 166 -10.20 -28.22 8.09
C GLU A 166 -9.43 -28.95 9.20
N THR A 167 -9.19 -28.25 10.31
CA THR A 167 -8.81 -28.84 11.60
C THR A 167 -9.96 -28.62 12.59
N ALA A 168 -9.74 -28.90 13.88
CA ALA A 168 -10.71 -28.56 14.92
C ALA A 168 -10.89 -27.03 15.08
N ASP A 169 -9.85 -26.25 14.80
CA ASP A 169 -9.78 -24.82 15.14
C ASP A 169 -9.50 -23.91 13.92
N GLU A 170 -9.14 -24.47 12.76
CA GLU A 170 -8.72 -23.71 11.59
C GLU A 170 -9.39 -24.20 10.32
N ARG A 171 -9.56 -23.29 9.36
CA ARG A 171 -10.06 -23.59 8.03
C ARG A 171 -9.22 -22.87 6.97
N ALA A 172 -8.92 -23.58 5.89
CA ALA A 172 -8.22 -23.02 4.75
C ALA A 172 -8.80 -23.54 3.44
N MET A 173 -8.73 -22.70 2.41
CA MET A 173 -9.02 -23.06 1.04
C MET A 173 -7.79 -22.78 0.18
N ALA A 174 -7.43 -23.68 -0.74
CA ALA A 174 -6.34 -23.47 -1.68
C ALA A 174 -6.84 -23.61 -3.12
N TYR A 175 -6.40 -22.71 -4.01
CA TYR A 175 -6.66 -22.75 -5.44
C TYR A 175 -5.43 -23.28 -6.17
N VAL A 176 -5.60 -24.37 -6.89
CA VAL A 176 -4.50 -25.13 -7.51
C VAL A 176 -4.75 -25.32 -8.99
N THR A 177 -3.74 -25.08 -9.81
CA THR A 177 -3.80 -25.36 -11.25
C THR A 177 -3.89 -26.87 -11.51
N LEU A 178 -4.28 -27.29 -12.73
CA LEU A 178 -4.26 -28.71 -13.12
C LEU A 178 -2.87 -29.35 -12.99
N ALA A 179 -1.79 -28.57 -13.09
CA ALA A 179 -0.42 -29.07 -12.92
C ALA A 179 -0.06 -29.36 -11.44
N GLY A 180 -0.85 -28.88 -10.49
CA GLY A 180 -0.58 -28.98 -9.05
C GLY A 180 0.17 -27.78 -8.46
N VAL A 181 0.15 -26.63 -9.14
CA VAL A 181 0.75 -25.37 -8.63
C VAL A 181 -0.32 -24.55 -7.92
N VAL A 182 -0.09 -24.20 -6.65
CA VAL A 182 -0.96 -23.29 -5.89
C VAL A 182 -0.73 -21.86 -6.35
N PHE A 183 -1.81 -21.11 -6.57
CA PHE A 183 -1.73 -19.72 -7.03
C PHE A 183 -2.51 -18.74 -6.13
N GLY A 184 -3.07 -19.24 -5.03
CA GLY A 184 -3.78 -18.47 -4.02
C GLY A 184 -4.63 -19.37 -3.14
N GLY A 185 -5.37 -18.77 -2.23
CA GLY A 185 -6.26 -19.48 -1.31
C GLY A 185 -7.13 -18.54 -0.49
N ASP A 186 -7.85 -19.06 0.48
CA ASP A 186 -8.42 -18.30 1.58
C ASP A 186 -7.82 -18.87 2.86
N LEU A 187 -7.03 -18.06 3.57
CA LEU A 187 -6.36 -18.43 4.82
C LEU A 187 -6.87 -17.57 5.99
N SER A 188 -7.95 -16.81 5.81
CA SER A 188 -8.44 -15.84 6.81
C SER A 188 -8.86 -16.49 8.13
N ASP A 189 -9.34 -17.74 8.09
CA ASP A 189 -9.73 -18.55 9.24
C ASP A 189 -8.60 -19.46 9.77
N THR A 190 -7.33 -19.03 9.63
CA THR A 190 -6.16 -19.76 10.14
C THR A 190 -5.48 -19.01 11.28
N LYS A 191 -4.91 -19.73 12.25
CA LYS A 191 -4.12 -19.13 13.34
C LYS A 191 -2.88 -18.43 12.79
N ARG A 192 -2.34 -18.94 11.68
CA ARG A 192 -1.28 -18.26 10.93
C ARG A 192 -1.73 -16.86 10.51
N ALA A 193 -2.89 -16.70 9.89
CA ALA A 193 -3.38 -15.38 9.49
C ALA A 193 -3.67 -14.48 10.70
N GLU A 194 -4.17 -15.03 11.81
CA GLU A 194 -4.40 -14.28 13.06
C GLU A 194 -3.09 -13.76 13.69
N ALA A 195 -2.05 -14.60 13.71
CA ALA A 195 -0.77 -14.25 14.33
C ALA A 195 0.17 -13.43 13.44
N THR A 196 -0.11 -13.33 12.14
CA THR A 196 0.79 -12.66 11.20
C THR A 196 0.53 -11.16 11.15
N SER A 197 1.50 -10.37 11.59
CA SER A 197 1.54 -8.91 11.37
C SER A 197 2.48 -8.59 10.22
N PHE A 198 1.98 -7.99 9.15
CA PHE A 198 2.83 -7.57 8.03
C PHE A 198 3.59 -6.29 8.37
N LEU A 199 2.96 -5.44 9.17
CA LEU A 199 3.51 -4.16 9.60
C LEU A 199 4.62 -4.35 10.64
N THR A 200 4.40 -5.18 11.67
CA THR A 200 5.36 -5.34 12.77
C THR A 200 6.15 -6.66 12.76
N GLY A 201 5.69 -7.67 12.01
CA GLY A 201 6.32 -8.99 11.96
C GLY A 201 7.31 -9.17 10.81
N ASP A 202 8.26 -10.08 11.02
CA ASP A 202 9.30 -10.46 10.04
C ASP A 202 9.02 -11.80 9.34
N GLU A 203 8.03 -12.57 9.80
CA GLU A 203 7.84 -13.98 9.40
C GLU A 203 6.84 -14.18 8.24
N TRP A 204 6.28 -13.11 7.69
CA TRP A 204 5.36 -13.21 6.54
C TRP A 204 6.12 -13.32 5.21
N PRO A 205 5.54 -13.93 4.15
CA PRO A 205 6.30 -14.31 2.96
C PRO A 205 6.51 -13.13 1.99
N MET A 206 7.35 -12.17 2.39
CA MET A 206 7.67 -10.94 1.65
C MET A 206 8.13 -11.21 0.21
N ALA A 207 9.00 -12.21 0.01
CA ALA A 207 9.51 -12.55 -1.32
C ALA A 207 8.42 -13.11 -2.25
N GLU A 208 7.46 -13.85 -1.70
CA GLU A 208 6.30 -14.36 -2.44
C GLU A 208 5.37 -13.21 -2.83
N ALA A 209 5.09 -12.31 -1.89
CA ALA A 209 4.34 -11.08 -2.15
C ALA A 209 4.98 -10.23 -3.24
N GLN A 210 6.30 -10.03 -3.16
CA GLN A 210 7.09 -9.28 -4.14
C GLN A 210 6.91 -9.86 -5.55
N ALA A 211 7.08 -11.18 -5.68
CA ALA A 211 6.97 -11.86 -6.97
C ALA A 211 5.53 -11.85 -7.52
N ALA A 212 4.54 -12.12 -6.65
CA ALA A 212 3.14 -12.19 -7.04
C ALA A 212 2.60 -10.82 -7.51
N LEU A 213 2.87 -9.76 -6.74
CA LEU A 213 2.52 -8.38 -7.13
C LEU A 213 3.24 -7.97 -8.40
N GLY A 214 4.53 -8.27 -8.53
CA GLY A 214 5.29 -7.95 -9.74
C GLY A 214 4.73 -8.60 -11.01
N ALA A 215 4.31 -9.87 -10.91
CA ALA A 215 3.65 -10.58 -11.99
C ALA A 215 2.30 -9.96 -12.36
N ALA A 216 1.51 -9.52 -11.38
CA ALA A 216 0.20 -8.90 -11.61
C ALA A 216 0.29 -7.48 -12.18
N ILE A 217 1.25 -6.68 -11.73
CA ILE A 217 1.47 -5.29 -12.17
C ILE A 217 2.02 -5.25 -13.60
N GLY A 218 2.78 -6.26 -14.02
CA GLY A 218 3.20 -6.44 -15.42
C GLY A 218 4.13 -5.34 -15.96
N GLY A 219 4.89 -4.68 -15.07
CA GLY A 219 5.83 -3.61 -15.43
C GLY A 219 5.21 -2.21 -15.53
N ALA A 220 3.94 -2.04 -15.17
CA ALA A 220 3.36 -0.71 -15.03
C ALA A 220 4.10 0.11 -13.95
N GLY A 221 4.21 1.42 -14.17
CA GLY A 221 4.81 2.33 -13.19
C GLY A 221 3.98 2.40 -11.91
N VAL A 222 4.61 2.20 -10.76
CA VAL A 222 4.03 2.22 -9.42
C VAL A 222 4.11 3.63 -8.85
N HIS A 223 3.07 4.09 -8.17
CA HIS A 223 3.03 5.40 -7.50
C HIS A 223 3.19 5.30 -5.99
N GLU A 224 2.67 4.21 -5.42
CA GLU A 224 2.64 4.01 -3.97
C GLU A 224 2.61 2.52 -3.65
N VAL A 225 3.32 2.17 -2.58
CA VAL A 225 3.20 0.91 -1.85
C VAL A 225 2.82 1.25 -0.42
N ARG A 226 1.87 0.54 0.18
CA ARG A 226 1.57 0.62 1.62
C ARG A 226 1.53 -0.77 2.23
N ILE A 227 2.08 -0.87 3.43
CA ILE A 227 2.04 -2.08 4.26
C ILE A 227 1.02 -1.82 5.38
N TYR A 228 -0.04 -2.62 5.39
CA TYR A 228 -1.02 -2.67 6.46
C TYR A 228 -0.83 -3.95 7.27
N GLU A 229 -1.55 -4.09 8.39
CA GLU A 229 -1.40 -5.22 9.31
C GLU A 229 -1.54 -6.60 8.65
N GLY A 230 -2.44 -6.74 7.67
CA GLY A 230 -2.73 -8.03 7.02
C GLY A 230 -2.58 -8.05 5.50
N TYR A 231 -2.13 -6.95 4.88
CA TYR A 231 -1.99 -6.88 3.42
C TYR A 231 -1.01 -5.81 2.96
N VAL A 232 -0.48 -6.01 1.76
CA VAL A 232 0.27 -5.01 0.98
C VAL A 232 -0.69 -4.39 -0.02
N PHE A 233 -0.66 -3.08 -0.15
CA PHE A 233 -1.44 -2.31 -1.12
C PHE A 233 -0.50 -1.60 -2.09
N VAL A 234 -0.83 -1.60 -3.37
CA VAL A 234 -0.01 -0.97 -4.42
C VAL A 234 -0.92 -0.21 -5.38
N THR A 235 -0.64 1.07 -5.60
CA THR A 235 -1.28 1.84 -6.67
C THR A 235 -0.31 1.98 -7.84
N ALA A 236 -0.71 1.55 -9.03
CA ALA A 236 0.10 1.63 -10.25
C ALA A 236 -0.67 2.21 -11.43
N ASN A 237 0.04 2.60 -12.50
CA ASN A 237 -0.58 2.98 -13.76
C ASN A 237 -1.46 1.85 -14.30
N HIS A 238 -2.61 2.20 -14.87
CA HIS A 238 -3.42 1.21 -15.58
C HIS A 238 -2.66 0.71 -16.83
N PRO A 239 -2.66 -0.62 -17.11
CA PRO A 239 -1.79 -1.22 -18.12
C PRO A 239 -2.06 -0.74 -19.55
N THR A 240 -3.26 -0.23 -19.84
CA THR A 240 -3.67 0.18 -21.19
C THR A 240 -4.30 1.57 -21.28
N ASP A 241 -4.46 2.28 -20.16
CA ASP A 241 -5.11 3.59 -20.12
C ASP A 241 -4.31 4.54 -19.24
N SER A 242 -3.62 5.50 -19.84
CA SER A 242 -2.76 6.42 -19.10
C SER A 242 -3.55 7.33 -18.16
N GLY A 243 -4.84 7.59 -18.41
CA GLY A 243 -5.67 8.44 -17.57
C GLY A 243 -6.13 7.78 -16.27
N LEU A 244 -5.86 6.48 -16.11
CA LEU A 244 -6.31 5.67 -14.98
C LEU A 244 -5.14 5.06 -14.21
N ALA A 245 -5.39 4.81 -12.93
CA ALA A 245 -4.57 4.03 -12.03
C ALA A 245 -5.35 2.78 -11.60
N ARG A 246 -4.61 1.72 -11.27
CA ARG A 246 -5.15 0.47 -10.77
C ARG A 246 -4.51 0.15 -9.43
N ASP A 247 -5.37 -0.18 -8.49
CA ASP A 247 -4.96 -0.66 -7.18
C ASP A 247 -4.85 -2.17 -7.16
N TYR A 248 -3.80 -2.66 -6.51
CA TYR A 248 -3.54 -4.06 -6.25
C TYR A 248 -3.43 -4.24 -4.75
N SER A 249 -3.92 -5.36 -4.25
CA SER A 249 -3.65 -5.80 -2.88
C SER A 249 -3.13 -7.22 -2.88
N TRP A 250 -2.23 -7.51 -1.95
CA TRP A 250 -1.74 -8.85 -1.71
C TRP A 250 -1.84 -9.16 -0.23
N ASN A 251 -2.38 -10.33 0.09
CA ASN A 251 -2.34 -10.93 1.41
C ASN A 251 -2.05 -12.43 1.25
N LEU A 252 -2.19 -13.20 2.33
CA LEU A 252 -2.00 -14.66 2.30
C LEU A 252 -2.99 -15.41 1.36
N GLU A 253 -3.98 -14.73 0.78
CA GLU A 253 -4.93 -15.28 -0.18
C GLU A 253 -4.43 -15.14 -1.64
N GLY A 254 -3.44 -14.27 -1.88
CA GLY A 254 -2.88 -13.95 -3.18
C GLY A 254 -3.14 -12.49 -3.59
N VAL A 255 -2.92 -12.20 -4.89
CA VAL A 255 -3.14 -10.86 -5.44
C VAL A 255 -4.60 -10.65 -5.82
N ARG A 256 -5.15 -9.50 -5.44
CA ARG A 256 -6.42 -8.94 -5.94
C ARG A 256 -6.14 -7.60 -6.60
N HIS A 257 -7.00 -7.19 -7.53
CA HIS A 257 -7.01 -5.82 -8.02
C HIS A 257 -8.34 -5.16 -7.67
N GLY A 258 -8.34 -3.83 -7.58
CA GLY A 258 -9.55 -3.04 -7.37
C GLY A 258 -10.62 -3.35 -8.42
N LEU A 259 -11.89 -3.34 -8.00
CA LEU A 259 -13.03 -3.50 -8.91
C LEU A 259 -13.22 -2.27 -9.81
N ILE A 260 -12.68 -1.13 -9.39
CA ILE A 260 -12.82 0.16 -10.04
C ILE A 260 -11.41 0.74 -10.18
N ASP A 261 -11.06 1.11 -11.40
CA ASP A 261 -9.84 1.88 -11.67
C ASP A 261 -10.08 3.34 -11.28
N THR A 262 -9.09 3.98 -10.69
CA THR A 262 -9.18 5.36 -10.19
C THR A 262 -8.55 6.34 -11.19
N PRO A 263 -8.95 7.63 -11.19
CA PRO A 263 -8.27 8.62 -12.02
C PRO A 263 -6.79 8.73 -11.64
N ASN A 264 -5.91 8.76 -12.64
CA ASN A 264 -4.49 8.93 -12.41
C ASN A 264 -4.16 10.39 -12.05
N LEU A 265 -3.99 10.66 -10.76
CA LEU A 265 -3.79 12.01 -10.24
C LEU A 265 -2.56 12.71 -10.81
N LEU A 266 -1.50 11.97 -11.18
CA LEU A 266 -0.33 12.57 -11.85
C LEU A 266 -0.70 13.12 -13.23
N THR A 267 -1.49 12.39 -14.02
CA THR A 267 -1.89 12.86 -15.35
C THR A 267 -2.84 14.05 -15.30
N LEU A 268 -3.52 14.23 -14.17
CA LEU A 268 -4.36 15.39 -13.90
C LEU A 268 -3.59 16.57 -13.28
N GLY A 269 -2.27 16.43 -13.07
CA GLY A 269 -1.44 17.46 -12.44
C GLY A 269 -1.71 17.66 -10.95
N MET A 270 -2.42 16.72 -10.31
CA MET A 270 -2.81 16.76 -8.89
C MET A 270 -2.03 15.76 -8.02
N GLY A 271 -1.17 14.93 -8.62
CA GLY A 271 -0.38 13.95 -7.89
C GLY A 271 0.90 14.54 -7.29
N ASN A 272 1.24 14.14 -6.07
CA ASN A 272 2.46 14.53 -5.36
C ASN A 272 3.53 13.43 -5.34
N ARG A 273 3.37 12.37 -6.13
CA ARG A 273 4.30 11.22 -6.17
C ARG A 273 4.55 10.82 -7.60
N ALA A 274 5.82 10.80 -8.02
CA ALA A 274 6.19 10.32 -9.34
C ALA A 274 6.06 8.79 -9.42
N ALA A 275 5.89 8.28 -10.64
CA ALA A 275 5.95 6.85 -10.87
C ALA A 275 7.39 6.33 -10.72
N PHE A 276 7.52 5.10 -10.23
CA PHE A 276 8.76 4.31 -10.14
C PHE A 276 8.50 2.86 -10.58
N GLN A 277 9.53 2.04 -10.70
CA GLN A 277 9.36 0.63 -11.08
C GLN A 277 9.15 -0.23 -9.84
N TRP A 278 8.32 -1.28 -9.93
CA TRP A 278 8.14 -2.22 -8.82
C TRP A 278 9.45 -2.85 -8.35
N SER A 279 10.42 -3.01 -9.25
CA SER A 279 11.77 -3.51 -8.93
C SER A 279 12.64 -2.52 -8.14
N ASP A 280 12.23 -1.25 -8.03
CA ASP A 280 12.98 -0.25 -7.27
C ASP A 280 12.75 -0.41 -5.76
N VAL A 281 11.76 -1.19 -5.34
CA VAL A 281 11.47 -1.53 -3.94
C VAL A 281 11.64 -3.03 -3.70
N ASP A 282 12.11 -3.38 -2.50
CA ASP A 282 12.26 -4.75 -2.05
C ASP A 282 11.54 -4.94 -0.71
N LEU A 283 10.42 -5.68 -0.73
CA LEU A 283 9.67 -5.99 0.49
C LEU A 283 10.51 -6.79 1.49
N THR A 284 11.52 -7.55 1.05
CA THR A 284 12.39 -8.32 1.96
C THR A 284 13.35 -7.43 2.76
N ALA A 285 13.50 -6.15 2.38
CA ALA A 285 14.26 -5.17 3.13
C ALA A 285 13.50 -4.60 4.34
N LEU A 286 12.18 -4.81 4.44
CA LEU A 286 11.33 -4.22 5.49
C LEU A 286 11.84 -4.42 6.93
N PRO A 287 12.41 -5.58 7.34
CA PRO A 287 12.99 -5.71 8.68
C PRO A 287 14.11 -4.70 8.94
N VAL A 288 15.00 -4.49 7.96
CA VAL A 288 16.10 -3.50 8.05
C VAL A 288 15.54 -2.08 8.05
N ILE A 289 14.57 -1.78 7.17
CA ILE A 289 13.89 -0.48 7.12
C ILE A 289 13.26 -0.15 8.48
N ARG A 290 12.51 -1.07 9.08
CA ARG A 290 11.88 -0.88 10.39
C ARG A 290 12.89 -0.64 11.50
N ALA A 291 13.96 -1.44 11.54
CA ALA A 291 14.99 -1.31 12.56
C ALA A 291 15.69 0.05 12.49
N ALA A 292 16.12 0.46 11.29
CA ALA A 292 16.76 1.75 11.05
C ALA A 292 15.80 2.92 11.36
N ALA A 293 14.54 2.82 10.94
CA ALA A 293 13.53 3.84 11.22
C ALA A 293 13.29 3.99 12.73
N ARG A 294 13.17 2.88 13.45
CA ARG A 294 12.99 2.86 14.91
C ARG A 294 14.16 3.52 15.64
N GLU A 295 15.38 3.18 15.25
CA GLU A 295 16.60 3.74 15.81
C GLU A 295 16.67 5.25 15.58
N ALA A 296 16.45 5.69 14.34
CA ALA A 296 16.48 7.09 13.96
C ALA A 296 15.39 7.92 14.65
N PHE A 297 14.20 7.34 14.81
CA PHE A 297 13.10 8.00 15.51
C PHE A 297 13.42 8.20 17.00
N GLY A 298 14.19 7.28 17.62
CA GLY A 298 14.68 7.44 18.99
C GLY A 298 13.62 7.32 20.08
N ALA A 299 12.45 6.71 19.77
CA ALA A 299 11.41 6.39 20.75
C ALA A 299 11.02 4.91 20.63
N ALA A 300 11.57 4.10 21.54
CA ALA A 300 11.44 2.64 21.51
C ALA A 300 10.00 2.15 21.75
N ASP A 301 9.20 2.93 22.48
CA ASP A 301 7.82 2.65 22.86
C ASP A 301 6.78 3.19 21.88
N ALA A 302 7.20 3.93 20.84
CA ALA A 302 6.26 4.47 19.87
C ALA A 302 5.60 3.36 19.04
N THR A 303 4.31 3.47 18.79
CA THR A 303 3.56 2.53 17.95
C THR A 303 3.90 2.79 16.48
N LEU A 304 4.21 1.73 15.73
CA LEU A 304 4.35 1.81 14.27
C LEU A 304 2.95 1.87 13.66
N LEU A 305 2.65 2.91 12.88
CA LEU A 305 1.33 3.13 12.27
C LEU A 305 1.25 2.64 10.83
N ALA A 306 2.28 2.95 10.03
CA ALA A 306 2.31 2.64 8.62
C ALA A 306 3.76 2.52 8.13
N ILE A 307 3.92 1.73 7.06
CA ILE A 307 5.10 1.76 6.22
C ILE A 307 4.62 1.93 4.78
N GLY A 308 5.16 2.91 4.08
CA GLY A 308 4.89 3.16 2.67
C GLY A 308 6.17 3.28 1.85
N ALA A 309 6.08 3.03 0.55
CA ALA A 309 7.12 3.44 -0.39
C ALA A 309 6.52 4.34 -1.46
N SER A 310 7.19 5.46 -1.73
CA SER A 310 6.79 6.39 -2.78
C SER A 310 8.01 7.12 -3.36
N LYS A 311 7.80 7.81 -4.49
CA LYS A 311 8.80 8.73 -5.07
C LYS A 311 8.25 10.16 -4.96
N PRO A 312 8.39 10.81 -3.79
CA PRO A 312 7.70 12.06 -3.47
C PRO A 312 8.18 13.24 -4.33
N LEU A 313 7.24 14.04 -4.82
CA LEU A 313 7.48 15.29 -5.56
C LEU A 313 7.31 16.53 -4.70
N ASP A 314 6.99 16.37 -3.42
CA ASP A 314 6.65 17.44 -2.47
C ASP A 314 7.76 17.72 -1.42
N ARG A 315 8.86 16.97 -1.45
CA ARG A 315 9.99 17.17 -0.52
C ARG A 315 10.76 18.45 -0.81
N ALA A 316 11.15 19.15 0.25
CA ALA A 316 12.00 20.34 0.19
C ALA A 316 13.39 20.07 -0.37
N SER A 317 14.01 18.95 -0.02
CA SER A 317 15.41 18.69 -0.30
C SER A 317 15.67 17.28 -0.83
N GLY A 318 16.82 17.14 -1.49
CA GLY A 318 17.34 15.87 -1.97
C GLY A 318 16.90 15.49 -3.38
N GLU A 319 17.69 14.60 -3.99
CA GLU A 319 17.38 14.03 -5.31
C GLU A 319 16.06 13.24 -5.29
N LEU A 320 15.27 13.42 -6.34
CA LEU A 320 14.03 12.70 -6.59
C LEU A 320 14.30 11.19 -6.73
N ARG A 321 14.00 10.43 -5.67
CA ARG A 321 14.26 9.00 -5.56
C ARG A 321 13.12 8.28 -4.82
N VAL A 322 13.07 6.96 -4.94
CA VAL A 322 12.13 6.14 -4.16
C VAL A 322 12.59 6.10 -2.71
N LEU A 323 11.65 6.31 -1.78
CA LEU A 323 11.88 6.33 -0.35
C LEU A 323 10.85 5.44 0.35
N TRP A 324 11.29 4.79 1.41
CA TRP A 324 10.43 4.23 2.44
C TRP A 324 10.06 5.31 3.45
N GLU A 325 8.79 5.44 3.74
CA GLU A 325 8.20 6.31 4.75
C GLU A 325 7.68 5.43 5.88
N VAL A 326 8.10 5.71 7.10
CA VAL A 326 7.74 4.93 8.30
C VAL A 326 7.13 5.87 9.32
N GLU A 327 5.84 5.69 9.61
CA GLU A 327 5.06 6.54 10.51
C GLU A 327 5.01 5.95 11.93
N PHE A 328 5.29 6.78 12.93
CA PHE A 328 5.25 6.40 14.34
C PHE A 328 4.32 7.30 15.14
N ARG A 329 3.66 6.74 16.16
CA ARG A 329 2.87 7.48 17.16
C ARG A 329 3.41 7.26 18.57
N GLN A 330 3.64 8.35 19.29
CA GLN A 330 4.05 8.32 20.70
C GLN A 330 2.86 8.11 21.64
N ALA A 331 3.13 7.81 22.91
CA ALA A 331 2.10 7.55 23.91
C ALA A 331 1.19 8.76 24.21
N ASN A 332 1.69 9.98 23.98
CA ASN A 332 0.91 11.22 24.10
C ASN A 332 -0.02 11.48 22.88
N GLY A 333 0.07 10.65 21.84
CA GLY A 333 -0.72 10.76 20.62
C GLY A 333 0.01 11.48 19.49
N ASP A 334 1.18 12.09 19.73
CA ASP A 334 1.91 12.82 18.70
C ASP A 334 2.53 11.85 17.69
N GLU A 335 2.57 12.26 16.43
CA GLU A 335 3.05 11.46 15.31
C GLU A 335 4.31 12.06 14.71
N GLY A 336 5.13 11.21 14.12
CA GLY A 336 6.27 11.63 13.32
C GLY A 336 6.67 10.53 12.34
N GLU A 337 7.61 10.85 11.46
CA GLU A 337 7.93 10.04 10.30
C GLU A 337 9.44 9.86 10.17
N VAL A 338 9.87 8.73 9.64
CA VAL A 338 11.25 8.53 9.19
C VAL A 338 11.24 8.12 7.73
N TRP A 339 12.03 8.83 6.94
CA TRP A 339 12.18 8.60 5.51
C TRP A 339 13.54 7.95 5.27
N LEU A 340 13.56 6.82 4.58
CA LEU A 340 14.75 6.02 4.30
C LEU A 340 14.85 5.75 2.80
N ASP A 341 16.06 5.60 2.29
CA ASP A 341 16.24 5.11 0.93
C ASP A 341 15.96 3.60 0.83
N THR A 342 16.04 3.06 -0.38
CA THR A 342 15.73 1.64 -0.66
C THR A 342 16.73 0.66 -0.02
N THR A 343 17.84 1.16 0.52
CA THR A 343 18.85 0.37 1.25
C THR A 343 18.67 0.44 2.77
N GLY A 344 17.79 1.33 3.26
CA GLY A 344 17.58 1.58 4.69
C GLY A 344 18.47 2.66 5.28
N LEU A 345 19.15 3.47 4.45
CA LEU A 345 19.82 4.66 4.94
C LEU A 345 18.79 5.75 5.23
N VAL A 346 18.85 6.33 6.42
CA VAL A 346 17.97 7.44 6.82
C VAL A 346 18.29 8.68 5.99
N VAL A 347 17.27 9.21 5.34
CA VAL A 347 17.34 10.43 4.53
C VAL A 347 16.78 11.62 5.30
N GLU A 348 15.70 11.44 6.04
CA GLU A 348 15.03 12.51 6.80
C GLU A 348 14.27 11.94 8.00
N VAL A 349 14.20 12.72 9.07
CA VAL A 349 13.41 12.39 10.28
C VAL A 349 12.51 13.58 10.59
N LYS A 350 11.21 13.38 10.55
CA LYS A 350 10.21 14.34 11.03
C LYS A 350 9.82 13.97 12.45
N LEU A 351 10.29 14.79 13.40
CA LEU A 351 10.01 14.55 14.81
C LEU A 351 8.57 14.95 15.17
N PRO A 352 7.97 14.28 16.17
CA PRO A 352 6.69 14.68 16.73
C PRO A 352 6.72 16.08 17.32
N GLU A 353 5.56 16.75 17.34
CA GLU A 353 5.44 18.16 17.77
C GLU A 353 6.00 18.41 19.17
N SER A 354 5.71 17.54 20.15
CA SER A 354 6.27 17.66 21.51
C SER A 354 7.80 17.58 21.60
N ARG A 355 8.48 17.15 20.54
CA ARG A 355 9.94 17.07 20.46
C ARG A 355 10.56 18.18 19.62
N LEU A 356 9.74 18.99 18.96
CA LEU A 356 10.22 20.17 18.25
C LEU A 356 10.50 21.30 19.24
N PRO A 357 11.51 22.14 18.97
CA PRO A 357 11.70 23.36 19.75
C PRO A 357 10.45 24.25 19.62
N PRO A 358 10.03 24.94 20.69
CA PRO A 358 8.93 25.88 20.59
C PRO A 358 9.29 26.99 19.60
N VAL A 359 8.40 27.25 18.65
CA VAL A 359 8.58 28.35 17.71
C VAL A 359 8.08 29.64 18.37
N GLY A 360 8.96 30.65 18.41
CA GLY A 360 8.58 31.99 18.85
C GLY A 360 7.54 32.61 17.92
N PRO A 361 7.06 33.84 18.19
CA PRO A 361 6.22 34.56 17.24
C PRO A 361 6.93 34.63 15.87
N TRP A 362 6.25 34.24 14.79
CA TRP A 362 6.83 34.14 13.44
C TRP A 362 7.51 35.42 12.95
N LEU A 363 7.00 36.56 13.39
CA LEU A 363 7.47 37.89 12.99
C LEU A 363 8.43 38.52 14.00
N ALA A 364 8.83 37.78 15.05
CA ALA A 364 9.93 38.21 15.90
C ALA A 364 11.24 38.14 15.10
N PRO A 365 12.15 39.14 15.23
CA PRO A 365 13.41 39.15 14.50
C PRO A 365 14.23 37.86 14.65
N GLU A 366 14.26 37.27 15.84
CA GLU A 366 14.94 35.99 16.11
C GLU A 366 14.35 34.86 15.25
N THR A 367 13.03 34.69 15.25
CA THR A 367 12.35 33.65 14.47
C THR A 367 12.57 33.83 12.96
N VAL A 368 12.63 35.07 12.47
CA VAL A 368 12.90 35.37 11.06
C VAL A 368 14.32 34.94 10.67
N ILE A 369 15.32 35.28 11.49
CA ILE A 369 16.72 34.89 11.25
C ILE A 369 16.90 33.37 11.35
N ASP A 370 16.25 32.72 12.33
CA ASP A 370 16.23 31.27 12.45
C ASP A 370 15.59 30.60 11.23
N THR A 371 14.51 31.19 10.69
CA THR A 371 13.85 30.71 9.47
C THR A 371 14.78 30.79 8.25
N ILE A 372 15.50 31.91 8.08
CA ILE A 372 16.51 32.05 7.01
C ILE A 372 17.62 31.01 7.17
N SER A 373 18.06 30.76 8.40
CA SER A 373 19.09 29.75 8.71
C SER A 373 18.63 28.34 8.32
N ARG A 374 17.39 27.97 8.68
CA ARG A 374 16.78 26.68 8.28
C ARG A 374 16.68 26.51 6.76
N ILE A 375 16.34 27.57 6.03
CA ILE A 375 16.33 27.55 4.56
C ILE A 375 17.75 27.31 4.01
N SER A 376 18.76 28.00 4.54
CA SER A 376 20.16 27.81 4.15
C SER A 376 20.65 26.39 4.42
N GLU A 377 20.29 25.79 5.56
CA GLU A 377 20.61 24.39 5.89
C GLU A 377 19.93 23.39 4.94
N THR A 378 18.69 23.67 4.51
CA THR A 378 17.89 22.76 3.70
C THR A 378 18.28 22.77 2.22
N PHE A 379 18.51 23.96 1.64
CA PHE A 379 18.78 24.12 0.20
C PHE A 379 20.24 24.43 -0.11
N GLY A 380 21.05 24.74 0.90
CA GLY A 380 22.42 25.20 0.76
C GLY A 380 22.53 26.73 0.63
N PRO A 381 23.72 27.30 0.91
CA PRO A 381 23.93 28.75 0.95
C PRO A 381 23.86 29.42 -0.43
N ASP A 382 23.98 28.64 -1.53
CA ASP A 382 24.00 29.12 -2.91
C ASP A 382 22.67 28.90 -3.65
N ALA A 383 21.62 28.43 -2.97
CA ALA A 383 20.32 28.21 -3.59
C ALA A 383 19.75 29.54 -4.10
N LYS A 384 19.14 29.54 -5.30
CA LYS A 384 18.63 30.78 -5.92
C LYS A 384 17.18 31.02 -5.52
N LEU A 385 16.95 32.00 -4.66
CA LEU A 385 15.63 32.48 -4.27
C LEU A 385 15.24 33.68 -5.12
N SER A 386 14.00 33.70 -5.60
CA SER A 386 13.38 34.88 -6.19
C SER A 386 12.72 35.75 -5.13
N GLU A 387 12.05 35.13 -4.15
CA GLU A 387 11.35 35.83 -3.08
C GLU A 387 11.28 34.94 -1.82
N LEU A 388 11.40 35.55 -0.64
CA LEU A 388 11.07 34.95 0.64
C LEU A 388 10.11 35.87 1.38
N LEU A 389 8.92 35.38 1.70
CA LEU A 389 7.89 36.07 2.46
C LEU A 389 7.69 35.35 3.79
N ILE A 390 7.59 36.10 4.89
CA ILE A 390 7.27 35.56 6.22
C ILE A 390 6.07 36.33 6.76
N SER A 391 4.97 35.62 7.07
CA SER A 391 3.76 36.15 7.70
C SER A 391 3.72 35.82 9.19
N ASP A 392 2.61 36.14 9.84
CA ASP A 392 2.33 35.81 11.24
C ASP A 392 2.14 34.31 11.51
N THR A 393 2.04 33.50 10.45
CA THR A 393 1.65 32.09 10.52
C THR A 393 2.63 31.15 9.83
N GLN A 394 3.35 31.60 8.79
CA GLN A 394 4.27 30.77 8.02
C GLN A 394 5.24 31.62 7.17
N GLY A 395 6.27 30.98 6.63
CA GLY A 395 7.05 31.46 5.50
C GLY A 395 6.56 30.87 4.17
N SER A 396 6.79 31.59 3.07
CA SER A 396 6.67 31.09 1.71
C SER A 396 7.81 31.60 0.87
N MET A 397 8.37 30.78 0.00
CA MET A 397 9.47 31.18 -0.87
C MET A 397 9.34 30.61 -2.27
N ASP A 398 9.76 31.41 -3.24
CA ASP A 398 9.98 30.97 -4.61
C ASP A 398 11.48 30.77 -4.80
N ILE A 399 11.89 29.53 -5.08
CA ILE A 399 13.29 29.09 -5.13
C ILE A 399 13.49 28.15 -6.31
N GLU A 400 14.73 28.09 -6.82
CA GLU A 400 15.13 27.08 -7.81
C GLU A 400 14.82 25.67 -7.25
N ASP A 401 14.01 24.91 -8.00
CA ASP A 401 13.54 23.59 -7.62
C ASP A 401 14.74 22.61 -7.58
N PRO A 402 15.14 22.10 -6.39
CA PRO A 402 16.28 21.20 -6.29
C PRO A 402 16.03 19.87 -7.01
N GLN A 403 14.77 19.50 -7.23
CA GLN A 403 14.41 18.31 -8.00
C GLN A 403 14.39 18.57 -9.51
N ARG A 404 14.31 19.84 -9.93
CA ARG A 404 14.28 20.27 -11.35
C ARG A 404 15.11 21.54 -11.55
N PRO A 405 16.46 21.42 -11.57
CA PRO A 405 17.34 22.57 -11.75
C PRO A 405 16.98 23.42 -12.97
N GLY A 406 17.02 24.75 -12.81
CA GLY A 406 16.58 25.72 -13.82
C GLY A 406 15.07 25.99 -13.85
N GLN A 407 14.27 25.38 -12.98
CA GLN A 407 12.86 25.70 -12.79
C GLN A 407 12.62 26.30 -11.41
N LEU A 408 11.60 27.13 -11.25
CA LEU A 408 11.15 27.62 -9.94
C LEU A 408 10.03 26.75 -9.40
N ALA A 409 10.02 26.59 -8.08
CA ALA A 409 8.89 26.05 -7.33
C ALA A 409 8.63 26.90 -6.09
N GLN A 410 7.38 26.87 -5.63
CA GLN A 410 6.99 27.50 -4.38
C GLN A 410 7.08 26.49 -3.24
N PHE A 411 7.70 26.91 -2.15
CA PHE A 411 7.77 26.15 -0.91
C PHE A 411 7.15 26.94 0.24
N LEU A 412 6.54 26.22 1.17
CA LEU A 412 6.07 26.76 2.44
C LEU A 412 7.03 26.35 3.54
N VAL A 413 7.24 27.24 4.49
CA VAL A 413 8.05 27.02 5.68
C VAL A 413 7.15 27.18 6.87
N ASP A 414 6.96 26.13 7.65
CA ASP A 414 6.26 26.21 8.93
C ASP A 414 7.18 25.82 10.10
N ALA A 415 6.59 25.70 11.29
CA ALA A 415 7.31 25.35 12.51
C ALA A 415 7.96 23.97 12.44
N ARG A 416 7.43 23.08 11.59
CA ARG A 416 7.72 21.66 11.52
C ARG A 416 8.63 21.35 10.33
N GLU A 417 8.30 21.89 9.16
CA GLU A 417 8.91 21.47 7.90
C GLU A 417 8.99 22.57 6.86
N ILE A 418 9.76 22.28 5.80
CA ILE A 418 9.69 22.99 4.54
C ILE A 418 9.06 22.02 3.54
N THR A 419 8.00 22.43 2.86
CA THR A 419 7.27 21.58 1.90
C THR A 419 7.12 22.28 0.56
N ARG A 420 7.21 21.51 -0.52
CA ARG A 420 6.92 22.04 -1.86
C ARG A 420 5.41 22.14 -2.02
N PHE A 421 4.93 23.36 -2.18
CA PHE A 421 3.50 23.65 -2.29
C PHE A 421 3.01 23.62 -3.73
N GLY A 422 3.83 24.09 -4.68
CA GLY A 422 3.39 24.15 -6.06
C GLY A 422 4.33 24.84 -7.03
N SER A 423 3.72 25.47 -8.03
CA SER A 423 4.44 26.30 -9.00
C SER A 423 4.75 27.65 -8.37
N ALA A 424 5.87 28.24 -8.78
CA ALA A 424 6.26 29.56 -8.31
C ALA A 424 5.22 30.64 -8.67
N SER A 425 5.28 31.79 -7.97
CA SER A 425 4.51 32.97 -8.35
C SER A 425 4.76 33.35 -9.81
N TYR A 426 3.75 33.91 -10.48
CA TYR A 426 3.86 34.40 -11.86
C TYR A 426 4.97 35.45 -12.03
N PHE A 427 5.30 36.18 -10.97
CA PHE A 427 6.34 37.22 -10.98
C PHE A 427 7.74 36.68 -10.64
N ALA A 428 7.86 35.42 -10.22
CA ALA A 428 9.13 34.86 -9.83
C ALA A 428 10.02 34.58 -11.06
N SER A 429 11.32 34.84 -10.94
CA SER A 429 12.29 34.70 -12.04
C SER A 429 13.64 34.19 -11.55
N LEU A 430 14.30 33.36 -12.37
CA LEU A 430 15.69 32.92 -12.15
C LEU A 430 16.73 33.79 -12.88
N GLU A 431 16.32 34.93 -13.42
CA GLU A 431 17.25 35.87 -14.03
C GLU A 431 18.24 36.40 -12.97
N PRO A 432 19.54 36.50 -13.27
CA PRO A 432 20.57 36.85 -12.28
C PRO A 432 20.32 38.15 -11.49
N GLY A 433 19.59 39.12 -12.06
CA GLY A 433 19.23 40.36 -11.37
C GLY A 433 18.09 40.21 -10.36
N ASN A 434 17.28 39.16 -10.47
CA ASN A 434 16.05 38.96 -9.69
C ASN A 434 16.20 37.94 -8.58
N VAL A 435 17.33 37.21 -8.54
CA VAL A 435 17.60 36.17 -7.54
C VAL A 435 18.59 36.62 -6.48
N PHE A 436 18.43 36.12 -5.27
CA PHE A 436 19.41 36.18 -4.19
C PHE A 436 19.64 34.79 -3.62
N THR A 437 20.66 34.65 -2.78
CA THR A 437 20.98 33.39 -2.11
C THR A 437 20.79 33.49 -0.59
N PRO A 438 20.62 32.39 0.15
CA PRO A 438 20.67 32.44 1.61
C PRO A 438 21.99 33.03 2.12
N GLY A 439 23.09 32.82 1.40
CA GLY A 439 24.38 33.45 1.67
C GLY A 439 24.35 34.98 1.59
N ASP A 440 23.54 35.58 0.71
CA ASP A 440 23.37 37.03 0.63
C ASP A 440 22.72 37.62 1.91
N LEU A 441 21.93 36.80 2.62
CA LEU A 441 21.26 37.18 3.88
C LEU A 441 22.11 36.93 5.13
N ALA A 442 23.25 36.24 5.02
CA ALA A 442 24.07 35.85 6.17
C ALA A 442 24.62 37.04 7.00
N GLY A 443 24.66 38.23 6.42
CA GLY A 443 25.07 39.46 7.10
C GLY A 443 23.96 40.16 7.90
N LEU A 444 22.70 39.73 7.78
CA LEU A 444 21.57 40.31 8.51
C LEU A 444 21.48 39.72 9.92
N SER A 445 21.69 40.56 10.94
CA SER A 445 21.59 40.15 12.34
C SER A 445 20.20 40.40 12.94
N VAL A 446 19.93 39.74 14.07
CA VAL A 446 18.71 39.98 14.88
C VAL A 446 18.61 41.45 15.28
N GLU A 447 19.72 42.08 15.69
CA GLU A 447 19.75 43.49 16.11
C GLU A 447 19.45 44.43 14.94
N GLN A 448 19.97 44.14 13.74
CA GLN A 448 19.69 44.95 12.56
C GLN A 448 18.22 44.86 12.16
N LEU A 449 17.65 43.65 12.13
CA LEU A 449 16.25 43.47 11.81
C LEU A 449 15.33 44.10 12.87
N ALA A 450 15.68 43.98 14.15
CA ALA A 450 14.98 44.65 15.24
C ALA A 450 15.02 46.19 15.10
N ASP A 451 16.14 46.77 14.69
CA ASP A 451 16.23 48.21 14.41
C ASP A 451 15.32 48.63 13.25
N MET A 452 15.30 47.87 12.16
CA MET A 452 14.41 48.12 11.01
C MET A 452 12.94 48.06 11.43
N VAL A 453 12.55 47.06 12.23
CA VAL A 453 11.20 46.94 12.79
C VAL A 453 10.85 48.15 13.65
N ARG A 454 11.70 48.50 14.62
CA ARG A 454 11.51 49.67 15.50
C ARG A 454 11.31 50.96 14.69
N ARG A 455 12.15 51.19 13.68
CA ARG A 455 12.03 52.36 12.78
C ARG A 455 10.73 52.35 11.99
N THR A 456 10.27 51.16 11.58
CA THR A 456 8.98 50.99 10.90
C THR A 456 7.81 51.37 11.79
N GLU A 457 7.79 50.87 13.03
CA GLU A 457 6.77 51.20 14.02
C GLU A 457 6.76 52.71 14.35
N GLU A 458 7.95 53.28 14.56
CA GLU A 458 8.14 54.71 14.86
C GLU A 458 7.72 55.62 13.70
N ARG A 459 7.92 55.19 12.45
CA ARG A 459 7.58 55.97 11.27
C ARG A 459 6.09 55.95 10.98
N LEU A 460 5.47 54.76 11.02
CA LEU A 460 4.09 54.56 10.59
C LEU A 460 3.07 54.87 11.69
N LYS A 461 3.43 54.72 12.98
CA LYS A 461 2.63 55.13 14.15
C LYS A 461 1.15 54.73 14.11
N MET A 462 0.84 53.56 13.56
CA MET A 462 -0.55 53.14 13.37
C MET A 462 -1.18 52.67 14.70
N PRO A 463 -2.42 53.09 15.02
CA PRO A 463 -3.12 52.61 16.22
C PRO A 463 -3.36 51.09 16.16
N ARG A 464 -2.88 50.38 17.20
CA ARG A 464 -2.91 48.90 17.26
C ARG A 464 -2.20 48.24 16.06
N GLY A 465 -1.22 48.92 15.48
CA GLY A 465 -0.41 48.34 14.43
C GLY A 465 0.47 47.23 14.97
N ALA A 466 0.71 46.24 14.13
CA ALA A 466 1.71 45.20 14.34
C ALA A 466 2.40 44.93 12.99
N VAL A 467 3.64 44.43 13.05
CA VAL A 467 4.25 43.81 11.88
C VAL A 467 3.39 42.61 11.51
N PHE A 468 3.04 42.48 10.24
CA PHE A 468 2.26 41.33 9.74
C PHE A 468 2.92 40.62 8.55
N ARG A 469 4.04 41.17 8.02
CA ARG A 469 4.80 40.55 6.93
C ARG A 469 6.23 41.10 6.81
N PHE A 470 7.17 40.21 6.56
CA PHE A 470 8.47 40.50 5.95
C PHE A 470 8.49 39.96 4.51
N THR A 471 9.07 40.73 3.59
CA THR A 471 9.40 40.25 2.24
C THR A 471 10.87 40.55 1.94
N PHE A 472 11.61 39.52 1.55
CA PHE A 472 12.98 39.59 1.07
C PHE A 472 12.99 39.34 -0.44
N SER A 473 13.45 40.32 -1.20
CA SER A 473 13.54 40.21 -2.65
C SER A 473 14.49 41.26 -3.23
N ARG A 474 14.94 41.03 -4.46
CA ARG A 474 15.59 42.08 -5.28
C ARG A 474 14.58 42.89 -6.09
N HIS A 475 13.33 42.41 -6.15
CA HIS A 475 12.18 43.06 -6.78
C HIS A 475 11.08 43.23 -5.73
N ALA A 476 10.91 44.42 -5.16
CA ALA A 476 9.73 44.67 -4.33
C ALA A 476 8.53 44.88 -5.26
N LEU A 477 7.44 44.15 -5.03
CA LEU A 477 6.24 44.03 -5.87
C LEU A 477 5.53 45.35 -6.26
N ILE A 478 6.02 46.52 -5.84
CA ILE A 478 5.39 47.82 -6.11
C ILE A 478 6.40 48.92 -6.52
N MET A 479 7.70 48.81 -6.22
CA MET A 479 8.74 49.72 -6.76
C MET A 479 10.10 49.00 -6.88
N ASP A 480 10.60 48.91 -8.11
CA ASP A 480 11.85 48.27 -8.49
C ASP A 480 13.04 49.19 -8.14
N PRO A 481 13.92 48.83 -7.20
CA PRO A 481 15.14 49.60 -7.01
C PRO A 481 15.96 49.48 -8.29
N SER A 482 16.28 50.61 -8.94
CA SER A 482 16.98 50.65 -10.23
C SER A 482 18.35 49.94 -10.27
N ASP A 483 18.83 49.42 -9.15
CA ASP A 483 20.13 48.77 -8.96
C ASP A 483 20.07 47.30 -8.49
N ASN A 484 18.89 46.66 -8.45
CA ASN A 484 18.70 45.23 -8.14
C ASN A 484 19.32 44.79 -6.80
N ARG A 485 19.45 45.70 -5.83
CA ARG A 485 19.93 45.33 -4.48
C ARG A 485 18.88 44.54 -3.72
N LEU A 486 19.33 43.60 -2.90
CA LEU A 486 18.46 42.83 -2.00
C LEU A 486 17.92 43.74 -0.91
N MET A 487 16.60 43.68 -0.71
CA MET A 487 15.87 44.51 0.23
C MET A 487 15.03 43.66 1.19
N VAL A 488 14.65 44.30 2.30
CA VAL A 488 13.65 43.82 3.25
C VAL A 488 12.51 44.83 3.27
N GLU A 489 11.31 44.42 2.84
CA GLU A 489 10.06 45.16 3.05
C GLU A 489 9.42 44.68 4.36
N ILE A 490 9.10 45.62 5.24
CA ILE A 490 8.39 45.36 6.50
C ILE A 490 7.00 45.99 6.40
N ARG A 491 5.95 45.17 6.41
CA ARG A 491 4.57 45.66 6.44
C ARG A 491 4.04 45.76 7.86
N TYR A 492 3.41 46.88 8.14
CA TYR A 492 2.88 47.22 9.45
C TYR A 492 1.48 47.80 9.31
N GLY A 493 0.54 47.30 10.11
CA GLY A 493 -0.87 47.67 9.99
C GLY A 493 -1.74 46.93 10.99
N GLN A 494 -3.07 47.04 10.82
CA GLN A 494 -3.98 46.25 11.66
C GLN A 494 -3.94 44.77 11.26
N ALA A 495 -3.95 43.88 12.26
CA ALA A 495 -3.74 42.43 12.13
C ALA A 495 -4.66 41.70 11.12
N ASN A 496 -5.69 42.36 10.59
CA ASN A 496 -6.67 41.76 9.68
C ASN A 496 -6.48 42.16 8.19
N GLY A 497 -5.41 42.87 7.85
CA GLY A 497 -4.95 43.08 6.46
C GLY A 497 -5.87 43.86 5.51
N SER A 498 -7.04 44.35 5.96
CA SER A 498 -8.02 45.03 5.11
C SER A 498 -8.01 46.55 5.32
N GLY A 499 -7.12 47.26 4.64
CA GLY A 499 -7.28 48.70 4.32
C GLY A 499 -6.25 49.65 4.92
N ASP A 500 -5.91 49.53 6.20
CA ASP A 500 -5.00 50.45 6.89
C ASP A 500 -3.65 49.77 7.16
N ALA A 501 -2.78 49.76 6.14
CA ALA A 501 -1.42 49.23 6.26
C ALA A 501 -0.42 50.13 5.52
N GLY A 502 0.75 50.31 6.13
CA GLY A 502 1.92 50.92 5.52
C GLY A 502 3.06 49.92 5.39
N TRP A 503 4.12 50.33 4.70
CA TRP A 503 5.35 49.55 4.64
C TRP A 503 6.57 50.46 4.60
N MET A 504 7.69 49.89 5.00
CA MET A 504 9.01 50.48 4.82
C MET A 504 9.95 49.45 4.19
N THR A 505 10.83 49.92 3.32
CA THR A 505 11.81 49.09 2.63
C THR A 505 13.22 49.50 3.04
N PHE A 506 14.05 48.50 3.35
CA PHE A 506 15.43 48.67 3.78
C PHE A 506 16.38 47.84 2.92
N LEU A 507 17.60 48.31 2.73
CA LEU A 507 18.74 47.45 2.37
C LEU A 507 19.18 46.65 3.58
N LEU A 508 19.93 45.56 3.36
CA LEU A 508 20.44 44.72 4.45
C LEU A 508 21.36 45.45 5.45
N ASP A 509 21.96 46.58 5.06
CA ASP A 509 22.77 47.41 5.95
C ASP A 509 21.94 48.35 6.85
N GLY A 510 20.61 48.35 6.73
CA GLY A 510 19.69 49.23 7.47
C GLY A 510 19.36 50.54 6.77
N THR A 511 19.91 50.82 5.59
CA THR A 511 19.57 52.02 4.81
C THR A 511 18.12 51.91 4.32
N GLN A 512 17.28 52.89 4.69
CA GLN A 512 15.91 52.97 4.17
C GLN A 512 15.93 53.42 2.72
N THR A 513 15.17 52.74 1.85
CA THR A 513 15.09 53.04 0.42
C THR A 513 13.73 53.58 -0.01
N ASP A 514 12.66 53.13 0.65
CA ASP A 514 11.29 53.50 0.26
C ASP A 514 10.31 53.36 1.45
N GLU A 515 9.13 53.98 1.33
CA GLU A 515 8.04 53.86 2.30
C GLU A 515 6.67 54.13 1.66
N LEU A 516 5.64 53.43 2.13
CA LEU A 516 4.26 53.88 2.00
C LEU A 516 3.69 54.16 3.39
N VAL A 517 3.29 55.41 3.59
CA VAL A 517 2.51 55.83 4.75
C VAL A 517 1.02 55.83 4.35
N PRO A 518 0.13 55.18 5.13
CA PRO A 518 -1.31 55.13 4.88
C PRO A 518 -2.00 56.50 4.76
#